data_AF-A0A9D5ICF0-F1
#
_entry.id   AF-A0A9D5ICF0-F1
#
_cell.length_a   1.000
_cell.length_b   1.000
_cell.length_c   1.000
_cell.angle_alpha   90.00
_cell.angle_beta   90.00
_cell.angle_gamma   90.00
#
_symmetry.space_group_name_H-M   'P 1'
#
loop_
_entity.id
_entity.type
_entity.pdbx_description
1 polymer ?
#
loop_
_entity_poly.entity_id
_entity_poly.type
_entity_poly.pdbx_seq_one_letter_code
_entity_poly.pdbx_strand_id
1 'polypeptide(L)'
;MSERVLSIAHRAGNERSLLHAALAAGADVAEADVWPYRGRLEVRHLKTMGPVPLLWDRWKLASAWAPRLLIAQLLEQVPAGIGLMLDLKGHDRSGAQAVADAAGYLAYEHRLYVCARDWAMLEPFRETGAVVVHSAGRAGEVERLLPLIESGACSAVSVHQKLLTPALVARLRERLHTVMSWPVNDTERMRELVSWGVNGITTDSLEVVRAMRRDSQTAG
;
A
#
# COMPACT_ATOMS: atom_id res chain seq x y z
N MET A 1 22.67 -3.26 -13.31
CA MET A 1 22.17 -3.81 -12.04
C MET A 1 20.65 -3.85 -12.13
N SER A 2 20.04 -5.02 -12.10
CA SER A 2 18.58 -5.14 -12.12
C SER A 2 18.00 -4.54 -10.84
N GLU A 3 16.99 -3.67 -10.94
CA GLU A 3 16.34 -3.09 -9.77
C GLU A 3 15.51 -4.17 -9.06
N ARG A 4 15.69 -4.29 -7.74
CA ARG A 4 14.93 -5.27 -6.94
C ARG A 4 13.45 -4.86 -6.88
N VAL A 5 12.56 -5.76 -7.27
CA VAL A 5 11.10 -5.55 -7.19
C VAL A 5 10.63 -5.68 -5.75
N LEU A 6 9.86 -4.69 -5.26
CA LEU A 6 9.30 -4.70 -3.90
C LEU A 6 8.11 -5.65 -3.78
N SER A 7 8.21 -6.63 -2.90
CA SER A 7 7.08 -7.49 -2.53
C SER A 7 6.29 -6.86 -1.38
N ILE A 8 5.02 -6.54 -1.64
CA ILE A 8 4.13 -5.84 -0.69
C ILE A 8 3.02 -6.82 -0.29
N ALA A 9 3.02 -7.28 0.95
CA ALA A 9 2.00 -8.18 1.46
C ALA A 9 0.73 -7.40 1.82
N HIS A 10 -0.30 -7.56 1.01
CA HIS A 10 -1.59 -6.89 1.17
C HIS A 10 -2.24 -7.30 2.49
N ARG A 11 -2.67 -6.31 3.26
CA ARG A 11 -3.36 -6.43 4.56
C ARG A 11 -2.55 -7.14 5.63
N ALA A 12 -1.27 -7.38 5.41
CA ALA A 12 -0.43 -8.08 6.37
C ALA A 12 -0.34 -7.30 7.69
N GLY A 13 -0.35 -5.97 7.64
CA GLY A 13 -0.37 -5.13 8.84
C GLY A 13 -1.75 -5.03 9.52
N ASN A 14 -2.81 -5.60 8.96
CA ASN A 14 -4.13 -5.54 9.59
C ASN A 14 -4.30 -6.54 10.75
N GLU A 15 -3.54 -7.63 10.74
CA GLU A 15 -3.66 -8.72 11.71
C GLU A 15 -2.30 -9.38 11.98
N ARG A 16 -2.00 -9.66 13.26
CA ARG A 16 -0.69 -10.21 13.69
C ARG A 16 -0.31 -11.52 12.98
N SER A 17 -1.28 -12.40 12.74
CA SER A 17 -1.07 -13.68 12.08
C SER A 17 -0.68 -13.50 10.60
N LEU A 18 -1.30 -12.53 9.91
CA LEU A 18 -0.99 -12.20 8.52
C LEU A 18 0.39 -11.55 8.43
N LEU A 19 0.74 -10.66 9.35
CA LEU A 19 2.07 -10.07 9.43
C LEU A 19 3.12 -11.16 9.58
N HIS A 20 2.96 -12.07 10.55
CA HIS A 20 3.91 -13.15 10.76
C HIS A 20 4.08 -14.04 9.53
N ALA A 21 2.98 -14.39 8.86
CA ALA A 21 3.01 -15.20 7.64
C ALA A 21 3.72 -14.49 6.47
N ALA A 22 3.48 -13.19 6.30
CA ALA A 22 4.14 -12.36 5.29
C ALA A 22 5.65 -12.25 5.54
N LEU A 23 6.06 -12.02 6.79
CA LEU A 23 7.46 -11.97 7.21
C LEU A 23 8.16 -13.31 6.96
N ALA A 24 7.53 -14.42 7.31
CA ALA A 24 8.06 -15.76 7.07
C ALA A 24 8.19 -16.06 5.56
N ALA A 25 7.29 -15.56 4.72
CA ALA A 25 7.39 -15.63 3.27
C ALA A 25 8.51 -14.73 2.70
N GLY A 26 8.95 -13.72 3.45
CA GLY A 26 10.00 -12.79 3.10
C GLY A 26 9.50 -11.56 2.33
N ALA A 27 8.32 -11.06 2.68
CA ALA A 27 7.81 -9.80 2.16
C ALA A 27 8.72 -8.62 2.55
N ASP A 28 8.86 -7.64 1.64
CA ASP A 28 9.65 -6.43 1.88
C ASP A 28 8.84 -5.36 2.62
N VAL A 29 7.54 -5.32 2.35
CA VAL A 29 6.62 -4.32 2.89
C VAL A 29 5.35 -5.02 3.38
N ALA A 30 4.89 -4.66 4.57
CA ALA A 30 3.55 -5.00 5.04
C ALA A 30 2.60 -3.84 4.74
N GLU A 31 1.46 -4.10 4.07
CA GLU A 31 0.43 -3.10 3.86
C GLU A 31 -0.65 -3.17 4.95
N ALA A 32 -1.14 -2.01 5.35
CA ALA A 32 -2.17 -1.83 6.37
C ALA A 32 -3.20 -0.80 5.94
N ASP A 33 -4.48 -1.17 6.00
CA ASP A 33 -5.59 -0.28 5.69
C ASP A 33 -5.86 0.62 6.91
N VAL A 34 -5.66 1.93 6.75
CA VAL A 34 -5.83 2.90 7.83
C VAL A 34 -7.14 3.67 7.67
N TRP A 35 -7.96 3.65 8.71
CA TRP A 35 -9.18 4.43 8.83
C TRP A 35 -9.05 5.47 9.93
N PRO A 36 -8.98 6.75 9.59
CA PRO A 36 -9.21 7.79 10.57
C PRO A 36 -10.68 7.79 10.97
N TYR A 37 -10.96 7.59 12.26
CA TYR A 37 -12.32 7.53 12.78
C TYR A 37 -12.39 8.09 14.19
N ARG A 38 -13.12 9.21 14.36
CA ARG A 38 -13.37 9.87 15.65
C ARG A 38 -12.10 10.12 16.47
N GLY A 39 -11.06 10.66 15.83
CA GLY A 39 -9.77 10.96 16.47
C GLY A 39 -8.89 9.74 16.74
N ARG A 40 -9.26 8.55 16.25
CA ARG A 40 -8.45 7.33 16.33
C ARG A 40 -7.98 6.91 14.95
N LEU A 41 -6.79 6.32 14.91
CA LEU A 41 -6.19 5.77 13.69
C LEU A 41 -6.33 4.25 13.75
N GLU A 42 -7.44 3.74 13.22
CA GLU A 42 -7.78 2.33 13.25
C GLU A 42 -7.18 1.60 12.04
N VAL A 43 -6.53 0.47 12.28
CA VAL A 43 -6.06 -0.42 11.22
C VAL A 43 -7.12 -1.51 11.00
N ARG A 44 -7.77 -1.51 9.83
CA ARG A 44 -8.80 -2.50 9.49
C ARG A 44 -9.13 -2.51 8.00
N HIS A 45 -9.47 -3.70 7.51
CA HIS A 45 -10.03 -3.83 6.17
C HIS A 45 -11.57 -3.64 6.10
N LEU A 46 -12.29 -4.03 7.17
CA LEU A 46 -13.75 -4.08 7.15
C LEU A 46 -14.36 -2.69 6.98
N LYS A 47 -15.41 -2.54 6.18
CA LYS A 47 -16.12 -1.27 5.98
C LYS A 47 -17.27 -1.12 6.98
N THR A 48 -17.59 0.11 7.38
CA THR A 48 -18.76 0.39 8.22
C THR A 48 -20.03 0.30 7.39
N MET A 49 -21.02 -0.46 7.86
CA MET A 49 -22.28 -0.69 7.15
C MET A 49 -23.37 0.28 7.64
N GLY A 50 -23.51 1.44 6.99
CA GLY A 50 -24.60 2.39 7.24
C GLY A 50 -24.65 2.93 8.69
N PRO A 51 -25.82 3.39 9.19
CA PRO A 51 -25.96 3.95 10.55
C PRO A 51 -25.89 2.89 11.67
N VAL A 52 -25.68 1.62 11.32
CA VAL A 52 -25.68 0.49 12.26
C VAL A 52 -24.24 0.17 12.65
N PRO A 53 -23.94 -0.13 13.93
CA PRO A 53 -22.58 -0.39 14.41
C PRO A 53 -22.08 -1.79 14.02
N LEU A 54 -22.12 -2.11 12.73
CA LEU A 54 -21.64 -3.35 12.13
C LEU A 54 -20.58 -3.04 11.07
N LEU A 55 -19.51 -3.83 11.07
CA LEU A 55 -18.52 -3.83 10.01
C LEU A 55 -18.67 -5.06 9.12
N TRP A 56 -18.49 -4.88 7.81
CA TRP A 56 -18.71 -5.93 6.81
C TRP A 56 -17.60 -5.96 5.75
N ASP A 57 -17.10 -7.16 5.46
CA ASP A 57 -16.44 -7.52 4.20
C ASP A 57 -16.62 -9.02 3.93
N ARG A 58 -16.93 -9.39 2.68
CA ARG A 58 -17.01 -10.78 2.16
C ARG A 58 -17.46 -11.84 3.19
N TRP A 59 -18.67 -11.69 3.73
CA TRP A 59 -19.33 -12.62 4.67
C TRP A 59 -18.84 -12.60 6.13
N LYS A 60 -17.89 -11.74 6.50
CA LYS A 60 -17.52 -11.50 7.90
C LYS A 60 -18.30 -10.29 8.44
N LEU A 61 -19.13 -10.53 9.45
CA LEU A 61 -19.65 -9.48 10.33
C LEU A 61 -18.72 -9.35 11.53
N ALA A 62 -18.26 -8.13 11.81
CA ALA A 62 -17.66 -7.82 13.09
C ALA A 62 -18.46 -6.71 13.77
N SER A 63 -18.60 -6.84 15.08
CA SER A 63 -19.12 -5.77 15.93
C SER A 63 -18.27 -4.51 15.74
N ALA A 64 -18.90 -3.33 15.59
CA ALA A 64 -18.18 -2.06 15.61
C ALA A 64 -17.49 -1.81 16.97
N TRP A 65 -17.94 -2.50 18.03
CA TRP A 65 -17.54 -2.35 19.42
C TRP A 65 -16.31 -3.17 19.84
N ALA A 66 -15.80 -4.06 18.97
CA ALA A 66 -14.59 -4.81 19.26
C ALA A 66 -13.36 -3.87 19.34
N PRO A 67 -12.38 -4.14 20.23
CA PRO A 67 -11.11 -3.41 20.25
C PRO A 67 -10.48 -3.39 18.85
N ARG A 68 -10.02 -2.21 18.43
CA ARG A 68 -9.43 -1.99 17.11
C ARG A 68 -7.92 -1.99 17.24
N LEU A 69 -7.24 -2.66 16.32
CA LEU A 69 -5.80 -2.49 16.16
C LEU A 69 -5.57 -1.01 15.81
N LEU A 70 -4.76 -0.32 16.60
CA LEU A 70 -4.34 1.05 16.32
C LEU A 70 -3.00 1.03 15.58
N ILE A 71 -2.69 2.10 14.84
CA ILE A 71 -1.37 2.23 14.18
C ILE A 71 -0.24 2.02 15.19
N ALA A 72 -0.31 2.66 16.37
CA ALA A 72 0.72 2.50 17.41
C ALA A 72 1.00 1.02 17.76
N GLN A 73 -0.06 0.22 17.88
CA GLN A 73 0.06 -1.21 18.20
C GLN A 73 0.58 -2.04 17.03
N LEU A 74 0.32 -1.62 15.79
CA LEU A 74 0.90 -2.24 14.61
C LEU A 74 2.42 -2.04 14.59
N LEU A 75 2.91 -0.85 14.91
CA LEU A 75 4.34 -0.53 14.89
C LEU A 75 5.13 -1.40 15.85
N GLU A 76 4.61 -1.62 17.05
CA GLU A 76 5.21 -2.53 18.04
C GLU A 76 5.37 -3.97 17.51
N GLN A 77 4.62 -4.34 16.46
CA GLN A 77 4.63 -5.68 15.88
C GLN A 77 5.45 -5.78 14.59
N VAL A 78 5.72 -4.67 13.90
CA VAL A 78 6.49 -4.67 12.64
C VAL A 78 7.98 -4.63 12.99
N PRO A 79 8.78 -5.66 12.62
CA PRO A 79 10.21 -5.63 12.88
C PRO A 79 10.91 -4.48 12.16
N ALA A 80 11.97 -3.96 12.78
CA ALA A 80 12.87 -3.02 12.12
C ALA A 80 13.39 -3.61 10.79
N GLY A 81 13.50 -2.76 9.77
CA GLY A 81 13.96 -3.15 8.43
C GLY A 81 12.87 -3.68 7.48
N ILE A 82 11.66 -3.92 7.97
CA ILE A 82 10.48 -4.16 7.12
C ILE A 82 9.82 -2.82 6.81
N GLY A 83 9.49 -2.61 5.54
CA GLY A 83 8.73 -1.44 5.13
C GLY A 83 7.27 -1.51 5.57
N LEU A 84 6.66 -0.37 5.80
CA LEU A 84 5.24 -0.26 6.11
C LEU A 84 4.55 0.55 5.03
N MET A 85 3.44 0.04 4.50
CA MET A 85 2.57 0.80 3.61
C MET A 85 1.24 1.07 4.30
N LEU A 86 0.87 2.34 4.44
CA LEU A 86 -0.42 2.76 4.97
C LEU A 86 -1.34 3.13 3.81
N ASP A 87 -2.38 2.33 3.57
CA ASP A 87 -3.44 2.65 2.61
C ASP A 87 -4.56 3.42 3.32
N LEU A 88 -4.59 4.74 3.12
CA LEU A 88 -5.55 5.64 3.73
C LEU A 88 -6.93 5.45 3.11
N LYS A 89 -7.89 5.13 3.98
CA LYS A 89 -9.28 4.95 3.60
C LYS A 89 -10.16 6.10 4.07
N GLY A 90 -11.24 6.33 3.33
CA GLY A 90 -12.19 7.39 3.58
C GLY A 90 -11.82 8.69 2.87
N HIS A 91 -12.25 9.81 3.45
CA HIS A 91 -12.10 11.17 2.90
C HIS A 91 -11.77 12.21 3.99
N ASP A 92 -11.48 11.75 5.22
CA ASP A 92 -11.24 12.63 6.36
C ASP A 92 -9.81 13.17 6.36
N ARG A 93 -9.66 14.43 5.94
CA ARG A 93 -8.36 15.12 5.89
C ARG A 93 -7.77 15.41 7.26
N SER A 94 -8.61 15.65 8.28
CA SER A 94 -8.11 15.87 9.65
C SER A 94 -7.48 14.60 10.20
N GLY A 95 -8.11 13.46 9.87
CA GLY A 95 -7.58 12.14 10.11
C GLY A 95 -6.27 11.86 9.38
N ALA A 96 -6.16 12.23 8.10
CA ALA A 96 -4.93 12.12 7.34
C ALA A 96 -3.78 12.95 7.96
N GLN A 97 -4.07 14.18 8.43
CA GLN A 97 -3.09 15.01 9.14
C GLN A 97 -2.59 14.31 10.41
N ALA A 98 -3.48 13.73 11.22
CA ALA A 98 -3.07 13.01 12.43
C ALA A 98 -2.16 11.81 12.12
N VAL A 99 -2.38 11.11 11.00
CA VAL A 99 -1.46 10.05 10.53
C VAL A 99 -0.12 10.64 10.10
N ALA A 100 -0.11 11.78 9.39
CA ALA A 100 1.10 12.46 8.95
C ALA A 100 1.95 12.97 10.14
N ASP A 101 1.31 13.52 11.17
CA ASP A 101 1.98 13.95 12.39
C ASP A 101 2.67 12.76 13.09
N ALA A 102 2.03 11.58 13.08
CA ALA A 102 2.65 10.35 13.57
C ALA A 102 3.77 9.85 12.64
N ALA A 103 3.62 10.02 11.32
CA ALA A 103 4.52 9.48 10.29
C ALA A 103 5.98 9.95 10.41
N GLY A 104 6.23 11.16 10.94
CA GLY A 104 7.60 11.64 11.17
C GLY A 104 8.41 10.74 12.10
N TYR A 105 7.77 10.17 13.13
CA TYR A 105 8.40 9.15 13.99
C TYR A 105 8.57 7.81 13.25
N LEU A 106 7.57 7.42 12.45
CA LEU A 106 7.54 6.14 11.74
C LEU A 106 8.59 6.03 10.64
N ALA A 107 8.78 7.10 9.88
CA ALA A 107 9.70 7.14 8.75
C ALA A 107 11.17 6.99 9.20
N TYR A 108 11.47 7.31 10.45
CA TYR A 108 12.79 7.11 11.03
C TYR A 108 13.09 5.63 11.29
N GLU A 109 12.11 4.89 11.83
CA GLU A 109 12.30 3.48 12.19
C GLU A 109 12.06 2.52 11.00
N HIS A 110 11.21 2.93 10.05
CA HIS A 110 10.79 2.09 8.92
C HIS A 110 10.81 2.83 7.60
N ARG A 111 10.99 2.08 6.50
CA ARG A 111 10.69 2.61 5.17
C ARG A 111 9.17 2.75 5.02
N LEU A 112 8.66 3.97 5.15
CA LEU A 112 7.22 4.25 5.11
C LEU A 112 6.74 4.63 3.71
N TYR A 113 5.68 3.98 3.28
CA TYR A 113 4.88 4.31 2.11
C TYR A 113 3.48 4.73 2.56
N VAL A 114 2.91 5.75 1.96
CA VAL A 114 1.53 6.17 2.21
C VAL A 114 0.80 6.26 0.90
N CYS A 115 -0.31 5.53 0.77
CA CYS A 115 -1.10 5.50 -0.45
C CYS A 115 -2.57 5.81 -0.17
N ALA A 116 -3.25 6.37 -1.17
CA ALA A 116 -4.67 6.65 -1.10
C ALA A 116 -5.23 6.76 -2.51
N ARG A 117 -6.52 6.44 -2.67
CA ARG A 117 -7.27 6.77 -3.91
C ARG A 117 -7.90 8.16 -3.88
N ASP A 118 -8.17 8.70 -2.70
CA ASP A 118 -8.44 10.12 -2.53
C ASP A 118 -7.11 10.85 -2.30
N TRP A 119 -6.53 11.37 -3.38
CA TRP A 119 -5.19 11.96 -3.35
C TRP A 119 -5.11 13.23 -2.49
N ALA A 120 -6.23 13.87 -2.17
CA ALA A 120 -6.22 15.01 -1.26
C ALA A 120 -5.83 14.60 0.18
N MET A 121 -5.99 13.32 0.54
CA MET A 121 -5.50 12.80 1.82
C MET A 121 -3.98 12.64 1.86
N LEU A 122 -3.29 12.73 0.72
CA LEU A 122 -1.83 12.57 0.66
C LEU A 122 -1.07 13.89 0.90
N GLU A 123 -1.77 15.03 0.80
CA GLU A 123 -1.14 16.36 0.92
C GLU A 123 -0.37 16.55 2.24
N PRO A 124 -0.90 16.14 3.43
CA PRO A 124 -0.16 16.25 4.68
C PRO A 124 1.19 15.51 4.72
N PHE A 125 1.41 14.54 3.84
CA PHE A 125 2.58 13.67 3.88
C PHE A 125 3.78 14.19 3.10
N ARG A 126 3.63 15.26 2.29
CA ARG A 126 4.69 15.77 1.42
C ARG A 126 6.00 16.07 2.14
N GLU A 127 5.93 16.48 3.40
CA GLU A 127 7.08 16.90 4.20
C GLU A 127 7.50 15.87 5.26
N THR A 128 6.81 14.73 5.33
CA THR A 128 7.05 13.70 6.38
C THR A 128 8.23 12.79 6.10
N GLY A 129 8.80 12.84 4.90
CA GLY A 129 9.82 11.89 4.42
C GLY A 129 9.24 10.54 3.96
N ALA A 130 7.93 10.30 4.11
CA ALA A 130 7.27 9.11 3.57
C ALA A 130 7.23 9.13 2.04
N VAL A 131 7.25 7.95 1.42
CA VAL A 131 7.00 7.82 -0.02
C VAL A 131 5.50 7.94 -0.27
N VAL A 132 5.09 9.07 -0.85
CA VAL A 132 3.69 9.34 -1.22
C VAL A 132 3.34 8.63 -2.53
N VAL A 133 2.39 7.69 -2.45
CA VAL A 133 2.00 6.82 -3.57
C VAL A 133 0.56 7.12 -4.01
N HIS A 134 0.39 7.69 -5.19
CA HIS A 134 -0.94 7.96 -5.72
C HIS A 134 -1.56 6.67 -6.26
N SER A 135 -2.67 6.21 -5.66
CA SER A 135 -3.34 4.98 -6.06
C SER A 135 -4.42 5.23 -7.11
N ALA A 136 -4.48 4.40 -8.15
CA ALA A 136 -5.49 4.46 -9.21
C ALA A 136 -6.12 3.10 -9.46
N GLY A 137 -7.44 3.01 -9.25
CA GLY A 137 -8.27 1.83 -9.43
C GLY A 137 -9.23 1.88 -10.62
N ARG A 138 -9.28 2.99 -11.37
CA ARG A 138 -10.12 3.16 -12.57
C ARG A 138 -9.41 3.97 -13.67
N ALA A 139 -9.83 3.81 -14.92
CA ALA A 139 -9.25 4.51 -16.07
C ALA A 139 -9.21 6.04 -15.90
N GLY A 140 -10.32 6.64 -15.47
CA GLY A 140 -10.35 8.08 -15.19
C GLY A 140 -9.47 8.53 -14.01
N GLU A 141 -9.00 7.64 -13.13
CA GLU A 141 -7.94 7.97 -12.16
C GLU A 141 -6.57 7.96 -12.84
N VAL A 142 -6.29 7.00 -13.71
CA VAL A 142 -5.05 6.97 -14.50
C VAL A 142 -4.94 8.23 -15.36
N GLU A 143 -6.00 8.63 -16.05
CA GLU A 143 -6.02 9.86 -16.85
C GLU A 143 -5.67 11.11 -16.02
N ARG A 144 -6.17 11.19 -14.77
CA ARG A 144 -5.84 12.30 -13.86
C ARG A 144 -4.44 12.20 -13.25
N LEU A 145 -3.81 11.03 -13.24
CA LEU A 145 -2.42 10.88 -12.77
C LEU A 145 -1.44 11.50 -13.76
N LEU A 146 -1.71 11.40 -15.07
CA LEU A 146 -0.74 11.79 -16.09
C LEU A 146 -0.29 13.26 -15.97
N PRO A 147 -1.20 14.25 -15.79
CA PRO A 147 -0.78 15.65 -15.58
C PRO A 147 0.01 15.86 -14.27
N LEU A 148 -0.26 15.08 -13.22
CA LEU A 148 0.47 15.17 -11.96
C LEU A 148 1.91 14.64 -12.10
N ILE A 149 2.08 13.60 -12.91
CA ILE A 149 3.39 13.04 -13.24
C ILE A 149 4.18 14.00 -14.13
N GLU A 150 3.51 14.61 -15.11
CA GLU A 150 4.12 15.59 -16.02
C GLU A 150 4.62 16.85 -15.29
N SER A 151 3.85 17.31 -14.29
CA SER A 151 4.21 18.46 -13.45
C SER A 151 5.18 18.13 -12.30
N GLY A 152 5.50 16.85 -12.08
CA GLY A 152 6.36 16.41 -10.96
C GLY A 152 5.67 16.42 -9.59
N ALA A 153 4.36 16.66 -9.52
CA ALA A 153 3.57 16.63 -8.29
C ALA A 153 3.32 15.21 -7.73
N CYS A 154 3.68 14.18 -8.51
CA CYS A 154 3.56 12.76 -8.18
C CYS A 154 4.94 12.09 -8.21
N SER A 155 5.33 11.43 -7.11
CA SER A 155 6.64 10.78 -6.96
C SER A 155 6.58 9.24 -7.07
N ALA A 156 5.42 8.64 -6.82
CA ALA A 156 5.17 7.22 -6.94
C ALA A 156 3.69 6.94 -7.23
N VAL A 157 3.41 5.81 -7.90
CA VAL A 157 2.04 5.37 -8.20
C VAL A 157 1.80 3.92 -7.84
N SER A 158 0.54 3.59 -7.54
CA SER A 158 0.06 2.22 -7.37
C SER A 158 -1.20 2.00 -8.19
N VAL A 159 -1.07 1.31 -9.32
CA VAL A 159 -2.13 1.21 -10.33
C VAL A 159 -2.72 -0.20 -10.34
N HIS A 160 -4.04 -0.28 -10.37
CA HIS A 160 -4.72 -1.57 -10.43
C HIS A 160 -4.27 -2.35 -11.69
N GLN A 161 -3.87 -3.61 -11.53
CA GLN A 161 -3.18 -4.38 -12.57
C GLN A 161 -3.92 -4.47 -13.92
N LYS A 162 -5.25 -4.45 -13.91
CA LYS A 162 -6.09 -4.48 -15.13
C LYS A 162 -5.99 -3.21 -15.99
N LEU A 163 -5.47 -2.12 -15.43
CA LEU A 163 -5.32 -0.84 -16.13
C LEU A 163 -3.93 -0.67 -16.73
N LEU A 164 -2.98 -1.54 -16.35
CA LEU A 164 -1.62 -1.47 -16.85
C LEU A 164 -1.51 -2.13 -18.22
N THR A 165 -0.77 -1.46 -19.08
CA THR A 165 -0.29 -1.96 -20.37
C THR A 165 1.21 -1.69 -20.45
N PRO A 166 1.97 -2.39 -21.31
CA PRO A 166 3.40 -2.13 -21.48
C PRO A 166 3.70 -0.65 -21.79
N ALA A 167 2.92 -0.04 -22.68
CA ALA A 167 3.06 1.36 -23.06
C ALA A 167 2.80 2.32 -21.89
N LEU A 168 1.78 2.03 -21.06
CA LEU A 168 1.52 2.84 -19.88
C LEU A 168 2.65 2.69 -18.86
N VAL A 169 3.12 1.47 -18.58
CA VAL A 169 4.21 1.25 -17.62
C VAL A 169 5.49 1.95 -18.10
N ALA A 170 5.83 1.86 -19.38
CA ALA A 170 6.97 2.58 -19.95
C ALA A 170 6.87 4.09 -19.70
N ARG A 171 5.72 4.71 -20.02
CA ARG A 171 5.47 6.14 -19.75
C ARG A 171 5.57 6.50 -18.27
N LEU A 172 5.07 5.64 -17.38
CA LEU A 172 5.19 5.88 -15.93
C LEU A 172 6.66 5.81 -15.49
N ARG A 173 7.42 4.83 -16.00
CA ARG A 173 8.82 4.59 -15.64
C ARG A 173 9.79 5.64 -16.18
N GLU A 174 9.43 6.37 -17.24
CA GLU A 174 10.19 7.53 -17.71
C GLU A 174 10.32 8.65 -16.66
N ARG A 175 9.37 8.75 -15.73
CA ARG A 175 9.30 9.85 -14.76
C ARG A 175 9.31 9.39 -13.30
N LEU A 176 8.86 8.16 -13.03
CA LEU A 176 8.66 7.67 -11.68
C LEU A 176 9.64 6.55 -11.35
N HIS A 177 10.38 6.74 -10.26
CA HIS A 177 11.22 5.70 -9.68
C HIS A 177 10.42 4.54 -9.09
N THR A 178 9.14 4.74 -8.74
CA THR A 178 8.31 3.69 -8.13
C THR A 178 6.96 3.58 -8.85
N VAL A 179 6.74 2.42 -9.46
CA VAL A 179 5.48 2.03 -10.13
C VAL A 179 5.05 0.69 -9.55
N MET A 180 4.00 0.74 -8.76
CA MET A 180 3.44 -0.43 -8.07
C MET A 180 2.15 -0.90 -8.72
N SER A 181 1.78 -2.15 -8.49
CA SER A 181 0.50 -2.69 -8.96
C SER A 181 -0.20 -3.60 -7.95
N TRP A 182 -1.55 -3.58 -8.00
CA TRP A 182 -2.42 -4.31 -7.08
C TRP A 182 -3.74 -4.75 -7.73
N PRO A 183 -4.46 -5.71 -7.14
CA PRO A 183 -3.89 -6.87 -6.47
C PRO A 183 -3.30 -7.83 -7.51
N VAL A 184 -2.11 -8.38 -7.27
CA VAL A 184 -1.46 -9.35 -8.17
C VAL A 184 -1.26 -10.65 -7.43
N ASN A 185 -2.21 -11.57 -7.56
CA ASN A 185 -2.25 -12.81 -6.78
C ASN A 185 -1.78 -14.05 -7.55
N ASP A 186 -1.26 -13.85 -8.76
CA ASP A 186 -0.78 -14.90 -9.67
C ASP A 186 0.66 -14.60 -10.09
N THR A 187 1.49 -15.65 -10.19
CA THR A 187 2.93 -15.51 -10.46
C THR A 187 3.24 -15.22 -11.92
N GLU A 188 2.42 -15.69 -12.86
CA GLU A 188 2.58 -15.40 -14.28
C GLU A 188 2.31 -13.91 -14.53
N ARG A 189 1.19 -13.41 -14.02
CA ARG A 189 0.85 -11.98 -14.09
C ARG A 189 1.86 -11.10 -13.38
N MET A 190 2.41 -11.55 -12.26
CA MET A 190 3.50 -10.84 -11.58
C MET A 190 4.72 -10.70 -12.48
N ARG A 191 5.20 -11.79 -13.11
CA ARG A 191 6.36 -11.73 -14.02
C ARG A 191 6.10 -10.87 -15.24
N GLU A 192 4.90 -10.95 -15.79
CA GLU A 192 4.48 -10.11 -16.91
C GLU A 192 4.56 -8.62 -16.55
N LEU A 193 3.96 -8.20 -15.44
CA LEU A 193 4.00 -6.80 -14.99
C LEU A 193 5.44 -6.34 -14.68
N VAL A 194 6.24 -7.19 -14.05
CA VAL A 194 7.67 -6.91 -13.80
C VAL A 194 8.43 -6.74 -15.12
N SER A 195 8.15 -7.58 -16.13
CA SER A 195 8.77 -7.46 -17.45
C SER A 195 8.44 -6.14 -18.16
N TRP A 196 7.30 -5.52 -17.84
CA TRP A 196 6.92 -4.21 -18.35
C TRP A 196 7.61 -3.05 -17.61
N GLY A 197 8.23 -3.33 -16.46
CA GLY A 197 8.93 -2.35 -15.62
C GLY A 197 8.23 -2.00 -14.30
N VAL A 198 7.15 -2.70 -13.93
CA VAL A 198 6.55 -2.56 -12.59
C VAL A 198 7.55 -3.04 -11.54
N ASN A 199 7.86 -2.21 -10.54
CA ASN A 199 8.87 -2.50 -9.52
C ASN A 199 8.31 -2.58 -8.09
N GLY A 200 6.98 -2.65 -7.94
CA GLY A 200 6.33 -3.04 -6.69
C GLY A 200 5.05 -3.83 -6.91
N ILE A 201 4.85 -4.90 -6.16
CA ILE A 201 3.72 -5.81 -6.33
C ILE A 201 3.01 -5.98 -5.00
N THR A 202 1.75 -5.53 -4.93
CA THR A 202 0.87 -5.75 -3.79
C THR A 202 0.01 -6.99 -4.02
N THR A 203 0.11 -7.95 -3.09
CA THR A 203 -0.46 -9.28 -3.26
C THR A 203 -1.03 -9.85 -1.96
N ASP A 204 -2.14 -10.58 -2.07
CA ASP A 204 -2.66 -11.44 -1.00
C ASP A 204 -1.97 -12.83 -1.00
N SER A 205 -1.17 -13.14 -2.03
CA SER A 205 -0.60 -14.46 -2.25
C SER A 205 0.81 -14.58 -1.68
N LEU A 206 0.98 -15.39 -0.64
CA LEU A 206 2.30 -15.75 -0.12
C LEU A 206 3.15 -16.52 -1.15
N GLU A 207 2.52 -17.17 -2.14
CA GLU A 207 3.25 -17.80 -3.24
C GLU A 207 3.92 -16.76 -4.13
N VAL A 208 3.23 -15.67 -4.46
CA VAL A 208 3.80 -14.54 -5.21
C VAL A 208 4.96 -13.91 -4.44
N VAL A 209 4.79 -13.67 -3.13
CA VAL A 209 5.88 -13.17 -2.28
C VAL A 209 7.12 -14.08 -2.35
N ARG A 210 6.94 -15.39 -2.17
CA ARG A 210 8.05 -16.36 -2.22
C ARG A 210 8.68 -16.44 -3.61
N ALA A 211 7.89 -16.32 -4.68
CA ALA A 211 8.40 -16.29 -6.04
C ALA A 211 9.31 -15.07 -6.27
N MET A 212 8.86 -13.87 -5.89
CA MET A 212 9.66 -12.65 -6.02
C MET A 212 10.97 -12.72 -5.23
N ARG A 213 10.94 -13.32 -4.03
CA ARG A 213 12.15 -13.55 -3.23
C ARG A 213 13.16 -14.46 -3.93
N ARG A 214 12.70 -15.57 -4.53
CA ARG A 214 13.57 -16.48 -5.30
C ARG A 214 14.16 -15.78 -6.53
N ASP A 215 13.34 -15.05 -7.28
CA ASP A 215 13.77 -14.35 -8.49
C ASP A 215 14.82 -13.28 -8.15
N SER A 216 14.68 -12.60 -7.01
CA SER A 216 15.67 -11.62 -6.51
C SER A 216 17.00 -12.26 -6.10
N GLN A 217 16.98 -13.48 -5.55
CA GLN A 217 18.19 -14.21 -5.15
C GLN A 217 18.97 -14.79 -6.34
N THR A 218 18.30 -15.00 -7.47
CA THR A 218 18.91 -15.57 -8.69
C THR A 218 19.55 -14.48 -9.56
N ALA A 219 19.19 -13.21 -9.34
CA ALA A 219 19.64 -12.07 -10.12
C ALA A 219 20.85 -11.31 -9.54
N GLY A 220 21.36 -11.74 -8.37
CA GLY A 220 22.54 -11.18 -7.70
C GLY A 220 23.67 -12.19 -7.63
#